data_AF-A0A2V9ZSR3-F1
#
_entry.id   AF-A0A2V9ZSR3-F1
#
_cell.length_a   1.000
_cell.length_b   1.000
_cell.length_c   1.000
_cell.angle_alpha   90.00
_cell.angle_beta   90.00
_cell.angle_gamma   90.00
#
_symmetry.space_group_name_H-M   'P 1'
#
loop_
_entity.id
_entity.type
_entity.pdbx_description
1 polymer ?
#
loop_
_entity_poly.entity_id
_entity_poly.type
_entity_poly.pdbx_seq_one_letter_code
_entity_poly.pdbx_strand_id
1 'polypeptide(L)'
;MGKTILQIVVVAAIVVSSSSTALAIGQCPAIGQSTSCSILITIKPNGSLTFQTDPSVRPFDGIEDVLVGVTNQSGATVFGISLTGSDIFGFDGDGVGTFIGNQGPTGYEGPGTSFSPINANRGTVNFTNGLDDTRFIWFSLEGAPTQVRLSQRVTIDPGHGSNCGAVHQAVGAVGVTDYPASSPPAGKLKEDKLTVAVAIQLNSRLQNEGFDVHLTKS
;
A
#
# COMPACT_ATOMS: atom_id res chain seq x y z
N MET A 1 14.16 -79.97 -2.49
CA MET A 1 15.09 -78.92 -2.97
C MET A 1 14.24 -77.76 -3.47
N GLY A 2 14.35 -76.63 -2.77
CA GLY A 2 13.34 -75.55 -2.75
C GLY A 2 13.25 -74.76 -4.04
N LYS A 3 12.03 -74.27 -4.32
CA LYS A 3 11.79 -73.19 -5.28
C LYS A 3 11.39 -71.95 -4.48
N THR A 4 12.38 -71.07 -4.31
CA THR A 4 12.22 -69.75 -3.69
C THR A 4 11.33 -68.90 -4.58
N ILE A 5 10.14 -68.55 -4.09
CA ILE A 5 9.22 -67.62 -4.75
C ILE A 5 9.71 -66.21 -4.45
N LEU A 6 10.21 -65.53 -5.49
CA LEU A 6 10.67 -64.15 -5.45
C LEU A 6 9.44 -63.24 -5.31
N GLN A 7 9.18 -62.70 -4.11
CA GLN A 7 8.17 -61.67 -3.91
C GLN A 7 8.68 -60.34 -4.46
N ILE A 8 8.03 -59.85 -5.52
CA ILE A 8 8.25 -58.51 -6.06
C ILE A 8 7.52 -57.53 -5.14
N VAL A 9 8.27 -56.83 -4.30
CA VAL A 9 7.76 -55.69 -3.53
C VAL A 9 7.70 -54.49 -4.47
N VAL A 10 6.50 -54.13 -4.93
CA VAL A 10 6.26 -52.89 -5.67
C VAL A 10 6.26 -51.74 -4.66
N VAL A 11 7.39 -51.03 -4.58
CA VAL A 11 7.48 -49.76 -3.85
C VAL A 11 6.78 -48.70 -4.68
N ALA A 12 5.55 -48.33 -4.30
CA ALA A 12 4.87 -47.18 -4.87
C ALA A 12 5.58 -45.91 -4.39
N ALA A 13 6.40 -45.31 -5.25
CA ALA A 13 6.95 -43.99 -5.01
C ALA A 13 5.81 -42.97 -5.05
N ILE A 14 5.40 -42.48 -3.88
CA ILE A 14 4.52 -41.32 -3.77
C ILE A 14 5.33 -40.12 -4.24
N VAL A 15 5.15 -39.75 -5.52
CA VAL A 15 5.64 -38.48 -6.05
C VAL A 15 4.80 -37.40 -5.42
N VAL A 16 5.28 -36.84 -4.31
CA VAL A 16 4.77 -35.56 -3.79
C VAL A 16 5.13 -34.53 -4.85
N SER A 17 4.17 -34.25 -5.73
CA SER A 17 4.26 -33.13 -6.65
C SER A 17 4.17 -31.88 -5.80
N SER A 18 5.32 -31.36 -5.39
CA SER A 18 5.43 -30.03 -4.83
C SER A 18 4.90 -29.07 -5.89
N SER A 19 3.67 -28.60 -5.73
CA SER A 19 3.18 -27.47 -6.50
C SER A 19 4.08 -26.29 -6.17
N SER A 20 5.06 -26.01 -7.01
CA SER A 20 5.82 -24.76 -6.99
C SER A 20 4.90 -23.64 -7.48
N THR A 21 3.94 -23.23 -6.65
CA THR A 21 3.16 -22.04 -6.89
C THR A 21 3.96 -20.83 -6.43
N ALA A 22 4.81 -20.31 -7.31
CA ALA A 22 5.08 -18.89 -7.45
C ALA A 22 6.00 -18.71 -8.67
N LEU A 23 5.43 -18.14 -9.73
CA LEU A 23 6.20 -17.42 -10.74
C LEU A 23 7.21 -16.49 -10.04
N ALA A 24 8.44 -16.43 -10.55
CA ALA A 24 9.37 -15.34 -10.25
C ALA A 24 8.77 -14.02 -10.78
N ILE A 25 7.81 -13.45 -10.05
CA ILE A 25 7.36 -12.08 -10.22
C ILE A 25 8.14 -11.23 -9.23
N GLY A 26 9.03 -10.40 -9.76
CA GLY A 26 9.66 -9.30 -9.03
C GLY A 26 10.95 -9.65 -8.32
N GLN A 27 12.06 -9.33 -8.95
CA GLN A 27 13.35 -9.17 -8.29
C GLN A 27 13.81 -7.72 -8.53
N CYS A 28 14.34 -7.08 -7.50
CA CYS A 28 14.98 -5.79 -7.69
C CYS A 28 16.20 -5.98 -8.62
N PRO A 29 16.58 -4.95 -9.39
CA PRO A 29 17.84 -4.98 -10.10
C PRO A 29 19.01 -5.20 -9.12
N ALA A 30 20.05 -5.87 -9.59
CA ALA A 30 21.31 -5.92 -8.85
C ALA A 30 21.97 -4.54 -8.87
N ILE A 31 22.18 -3.96 -7.69
CA ILE A 31 22.76 -2.62 -7.51
C ILE A 31 23.77 -2.69 -6.37
N GLY A 32 24.97 -2.15 -6.62
CA GLY A 32 26.05 -2.18 -5.64
C GLY A 32 26.29 -3.60 -5.12
N GLN A 33 26.21 -3.78 -3.79
CA GLN A 33 26.33 -5.09 -3.14
C GLN A 33 25.02 -5.88 -3.03
N SER A 34 23.86 -5.27 -3.35
CA SER A 34 22.57 -5.96 -3.37
C SER A 34 22.41 -6.72 -4.69
N THR A 35 22.29 -8.05 -4.61
CA THR A 35 22.04 -8.90 -5.79
C THR A 35 20.56 -8.97 -6.18
N SER A 36 19.66 -8.51 -5.31
CA SER A 36 18.20 -8.45 -5.47
C SER A 36 17.61 -7.52 -4.38
N CYS A 37 16.30 -7.58 -4.12
CA CYS A 37 15.70 -6.91 -2.96
C CYS A 37 16.08 -7.67 -1.69
N SER A 38 16.57 -6.97 -0.66
CA SER A 38 16.68 -7.57 0.68
C SER A 38 15.33 -7.65 1.39
N ILE A 39 14.31 -6.94 0.86
CA ILE A 39 12.95 -6.91 1.40
C ILE A 39 11.96 -7.09 0.26
N LEU A 40 11.01 -8.02 0.43
CA LEU A 40 9.90 -8.21 -0.47
C LEU A 40 8.56 -8.08 0.27
N ILE A 41 7.74 -7.14 -0.22
CA ILE A 41 6.38 -6.92 0.24
C ILE A 41 5.42 -7.53 -0.77
N THR A 42 4.51 -8.39 -0.31
CA THR A 42 3.44 -8.92 -1.18
C THR A 42 2.09 -8.44 -0.70
N ILE A 43 1.30 -7.87 -1.60
CA ILE A 43 -0.09 -7.50 -1.37
C ILE A 43 -0.97 -8.67 -1.79
N LYS A 44 -1.63 -9.34 -0.83
CA LYS A 44 -2.42 -10.55 -1.09
C LYS A 44 -3.85 -10.23 -1.54
N PRO A 45 -4.59 -11.21 -2.12
CA PRO A 45 -5.98 -11.03 -2.58
C PRO A 45 -6.97 -10.48 -1.54
N ASN A 46 -6.70 -10.69 -0.25
CA ASN A 46 -7.53 -10.19 0.85
C ASN A 46 -7.05 -8.84 1.40
N GLY A 47 -6.16 -8.14 0.70
CA GLY A 47 -5.55 -6.88 1.14
C GLY A 47 -4.52 -7.03 2.27
N SER A 48 -4.26 -8.25 2.76
CA SER A 48 -3.19 -8.46 3.74
C SER A 48 -1.82 -8.31 3.09
N LEU A 49 -0.85 -7.86 3.88
CA LEU A 49 0.52 -7.65 3.42
C LEU A 49 1.42 -8.72 4.05
N THR A 50 2.28 -9.34 3.25
CA THR A 50 3.45 -10.05 3.78
C THR A 50 4.69 -9.20 3.64
N PHE A 51 5.56 -9.35 4.63
CA PHE A 51 6.84 -8.68 4.72
C PHE A 51 7.90 -9.76 4.88
N GLN A 52 8.71 -9.98 3.84
CA GLN A 52 9.77 -10.98 3.84
C GLN A 52 11.12 -10.28 3.74
N THR A 53 12.04 -10.65 4.60
CA THR A 53 13.43 -10.19 4.57
C THR A 53 14.32 -11.33 4.10
N ASP A 54 15.22 -11.05 3.16
CA ASP A 54 16.30 -11.97 2.77
C ASP A 54 17.62 -11.50 3.39
N PRO A 55 18.07 -12.14 4.48
CA PRO A 55 19.31 -11.74 5.16
C PRO A 55 20.57 -12.05 4.36
N SER A 56 20.48 -12.79 3.24
CA SER A 56 21.61 -13.05 2.37
C SER A 56 21.91 -11.91 1.40
N VAL A 57 20.94 -11.02 1.17
CA VAL A 57 21.09 -9.82 0.35
C VAL A 57 21.54 -8.67 1.25
N ARG A 58 22.73 -8.13 0.96
CA ARG A 58 23.31 -7.01 1.71
C ARG A 58 22.73 -5.67 1.26
N PRO A 59 22.81 -4.62 2.10
CA PRO A 59 22.65 -3.24 1.67
C PRO A 59 23.48 -2.92 0.42
N PHE A 60 22.97 -2.07 -0.48
CA PHE A 60 23.62 -1.86 -1.79
C PHE A 60 24.88 -0.99 -1.69
N ASP A 61 24.88 -0.03 -0.78
CA ASP A 61 26.02 0.79 -0.36
C ASP A 61 27.06 -0.03 0.47
N GLY A 62 26.59 -1.11 1.09
CA GLY A 62 27.36 -1.97 1.97
C GLY A 62 27.24 -1.64 3.46
N ILE A 63 26.39 -0.69 3.85
CA ILE A 63 26.25 -0.25 5.24
C ILE A 63 24.80 -0.39 5.72
N GLU A 64 23.85 0.42 5.21
CA GLU A 64 22.45 0.40 5.68
C GLU A 64 21.39 0.43 4.57
N ASP A 65 21.75 0.90 3.40
CA ASP A 65 20.83 1.32 2.36
C ASP A 65 20.27 0.11 1.58
N VAL A 66 18.95 -0.09 1.58
CA VAL A 66 18.31 -1.35 1.11
C VAL A 66 17.42 -1.17 -0.11
N LEU A 67 17.38 -2.22 -0.95
CA LEU A 67 16.39 -2.36 -2.01
C LEU A 67 15.12 -3.06 -1.50
N VAL A 68 13.97 -2.43 -1.72
CA VAL A 68 12.66 -2.94 -1.34
C VAL A 68 11.81 -3.19 -2.59
N GLY A 69 11.32 -4.42 -2.72
CA GLY A 69 10.40 -4.82 -3.77
C GLY A 69 8.95 -4.89 -3.27
N VAL A 70 8.00 -4.57 -4.13
CA VAL A 70 6.56 -4.73 -3.88
C VAL A 70 5.92 -5.48 -5.03
N THR A 71 5.30 -6.61 -4.73
CA THR A 71 4.48 -7.39 -5.66
C THR A 71 3.02 -7.27 -5.29
N ASN A 72 2.19 -6.86 -6.26
CA ASN A 72 0.74 -6.81 -6.07
C ASN A 72 0.09 -8.10 -6.57
N GLN A 73 -0.68 -8.77 -5.71
CA GLN A 73 -1.51 -9.94 -6.00
C GLN A 73 -2.92 -9.75 -5.43
N SER A 74 -3.35 -8.50 -5.25
CA SER A 74 -4.61 -8.17 -4.58
C SER A 74 -5.85 -8.34 -5.45
N GLY A 75 -5.69 -8.45 -6.78
CA GLY A 75 -6.79 -8.38 -7.74
C GLY A 75 -7.26 -6.96 -8.06
N ALA A 76 -6.59 -5.92 -7.56
CA ALA A 76 -6.91 -4.51 -7.81
C ALA A 76 -5.64 -3.66 -7.95
N THR A 77 -5.74 -2.49 -8.59
CA THR A 77 -4.63 -1.53 -8.66
C THR A 77 -4.42 -0.87 -7.29
N VAL A 78 -3.18 -0.87 -6.79
CA VAL A 78 -2.78 -0.23 -5.53
C VAL A 78 -2.00 1.04 -5.82
N PHE A 79 -2.24 2.13 -5.10
CA PHE A 79 -1.59 3.41 -5.38
C PHE A 79 -0.43 3.76 -4.44
N GLY A 80 -0.22 2.97 -3.39
CA GLY A 80 0.92 3.14 -2.50
C GLY A 80 0.85 2.28 -1.25
N ILE A 81 1.91 2.37 -0.46
CA ILE A 81 2.05 1.72 0.84
C ILE A 81 2.65 2.70 1.84
N SER A 82 2.20 2.64 3.10
CA SER A 82 2.81 3.38 4.19
C SER A 82 3.81 2.50 4.93
N LEU A 83 4.98 3.07 5.22
CA LEU A 83 6.09 2.39 5.88
C LEU A 83 6.46 3.11 7.18
N THR A 84 6.89 2.33 8.16
CA THR A 84 7.52 2.82 9.39
C THR A 84 8.83 2.06 9.59
N GLY A 85 9.87 2.76 10.02
CA GLY A 85 11.19 2.21 10.34
C GLY A 85 12.05 3.29 11.02
N SER A 86 13.21 2.93 11.54
CA SER A 86 14.14 3.94 12.07
C SER A 86 14.86 4.61 10.90
N ASP A 87 14.71 5.92 10.76
CA ASP A 87 15.40 6.79 9.79
C ASP A 87 15.27 6.41 8.30
N ILE A 88 14.32 5.52 7.96
CA ILE A 88 14.16 4.97 6.60
C ILE A 88 13.81 6.01 5.51
N PHE A 89 13.42 7.23 5.91
CA PHE A 89 13.13 8.38 5.05
C PHE A 89 14.08 9.57 5.33
N GLY A 90 15.24 9.32 5.95
CA GLY A 90 16.26 10.35 6.24
C GLY A 90 16.80 11.04 4.98
N PHE A 91 16.98 10.27 3.91
CA PHE A 91 17.41 10.69 2.57
C PHE A 91 18.61 11.63 2.59
N ASP A 92 19.76 11.11 2.99
CA ASP A 92 21.01 11.86 3.22
C ASP A 92 21.86 12.07 1.95
N GLY A 93 21.46 11.43 0.84
CA GLY A 93 21.91 11.75 -0.52
C GLY A 93 22.78 10.70 -1.18
N ASP A 94 22.91 9.51 -0.58
CA ASP A 94 23.65 8.38 -1.16
C ASP A 94 22.77 7.27 -1.76
N GLY A 95 21.45 7.49 -1.77
CA GLY A 95 20.46 6.55 -2.28
C GLY A 95 20.69 6.07 -3.72
N VAL A 96 19.82 5.15 -4.16
CA VAL A 96 20.00 4.39 -5.40
C VAL A 96 20.28 5.21 -6.67
N GLY A 97 19.83 6.47 -6.71
CA GLY A 97 20.11 7.43 -7.77
C GLY A 97 21.60 7.69 -8.01
N THR A 98 22.46 7.50 -7.01
CA THR A 98 23.93 7.56 -7.16
C THR A 98 24.48 6.41 -8.02
N PHE A 99 23.77 5.29 -8.11
CA PHE A 99 24.16 4.12 -8.89
C PHE A 99 23.52 4.08 -10.29
N ILE A 100 22.26 4.48 -10.40
CA ILE A 100 21.47 4.30 -11.64
C ILE A 100 20.97 5.62 -12.27
N GLY A 101 21.30 6.75 -11.67
CA GLY A 101 20.74 8.06 -12.01
C GLY A 101 19.39 8.31 -11.32
N ASN A 102 19.16 9.55 -10.90
CA ASN A 102 17.97 9.94 -10.13
C ASN A 102 16.67 9.65 -10.90
N GLN A 103 15.79 8.84 -10.29
CA GLN A 103 14.43 8.58 -10.80
C GLN A 103 13.38 9.50 -10.16
N GLY A 104 13.76 10.24 -9.12
CA GLY A 104 12.91 11.18 -8.41
C GLY A 104 13.74 12.18 -7.60
N PRO A 105 13.07 13.09 -6.87
CA PRO A 105 13.72 14.20 -6.18
C PRO A 105 14.56 13.81 -4.97
N THR A 106 14.31 12.68 -4.31
CA THR A 106 15.11 12.28 -3.14
C THR A 106 16.37 11.53 -3.53
N GLY A 107 16.37 10.88 -4.69
CA GLY A 107 17.45 10.00 -5.13
C GLY A 107 17.28 8.56 -4.62
N TYR A 108 16.24 8.26 -3.84
CA TYR A 108 15.94 6.91 -3.35
C TYR A 108 14.81 6.25 -4.16
N GLU A 109 14.21 6.98 -5.11
CA GLU A 109 13.13 6.45 -5.91
C GLU A 109 13.63 5.38 -6.89
N GLY A 110 12.88 4.29 -7.00
CA GLY A 110 12.93 3.43 -8.18
C GLY A 110 11.95 3.90 -9.26
N PRO A 111 11.99 3.31 -10.47
CA PRO A 111 11.11 3.69 -11.56
C PRO A 111 9.62 3.65 -11.18
N GLY A 112 8.92 4.76 -11.39
CA GLY A 112 7.47 4.86 -11.13
C GLY A 112 7.10 4.98 -9.64
N THR A 113 8.05 5.34 -8.77
CA THR A 113 7.80 5.59 -7.34
C THR A 113 8.05 7.05 -6.96
N SER A 114 7.40 7.51 -5.89
CA SER A 114 7.73 8.77 -5.22
C SER A 114 7.44 8.68 -3.73
N PHE A 115 8.05 9.56 -2.93
CA PHE A 115 7.88 9.54 -1.48
C PHE A 115 7.09 10.74 -0.96
N SER A 116 6.21 10.47 0.00
CA SER A 116 5.53 11.46 0.84
C SER A 116 5.91 11.21 2.32
N PRO A 117 7.13 11.59 2.74
CA PRO A 117 7.56 11.40 4.13
C PRO A 117 6.74 12.28 5.08
N ILE A 118 6.35 11.71 6.21
CA ILE A 118 5.74 12.43 7.34
C ILE A 118 6.86 12.94 8.27
N ASN A 119 7.88 12.12 8.47
CA ASN A 119 9.15 12.40 9.13
C ASN A 119 10.16 11.33 8.71
N ALA A 120 11.39 11.40 9.23
CA ALA A 120 12.44 10.45 8.87
C ALA A 120 12.11 8.97 9.17
N ASN A 121 11.19 8.70 10.10
CA ASN A 121 10.83 7.34 10.50
C ASN A 121 9.57 6.80 9.81
N ARG A 122 8.77 7.64 9.15
CA ARG A 122 7.46 7.24 8.61
C ARG A 122 7.09 8.06 7.38
N GLY A 123 6.52 7.39 6.40
CA GLY A 123 6.09 8.01 5.15
C GLY A 123 5.25 7.08 4.31
N THR A 124 4.83 7.58 3.16
CA THR A 124 4.15 6.80 2.12
C THR A 124 5.02 6.72 0.89
N VAL A 125 5.13 5.51 0.33
CA VAL A 125 5.65 5.28 -1.01
C VAL A 125 4.46 5.25 -1.96
N ASN A 126 4.44 6.17 -2.92
CA ASN A 126 3.39 6.30 -3.92
C ASN A 126 3.83 5.60 -5.20
N PHE A 127 2.89 4.95 -5.89
CA PHE A 127 3.11 4.32 -7.18
C PHE A 127 2.53 5.23 -8.27
N THR A 128 3.39 5.86 -9.08
CA THR A 128 3.00 6.78 -10.16
C THR A 128 2.21 5.99 -11.20
N ASN A 129 0.91 6.25 -11.30
CA ASN A 129 -0.11 5.50 -12.08
C ASN A 129 -0.68 4.22 -11.41
N GLY A 130 -0.26 3.91 -10.19
CA GLY A 130 -0.66 2.70 -9.48
C GLY A 130 0.12 1.45 -9.92
N LEU A 131 0.05 0.44 -9.08
CA LEU A 131 0.62 -0.89 -9.28
C LEU A 131 -0.52 -1.86 -9.54
N ASP A 132 -0.73 -2.23 -10.80
CA ASP A 132 -1.79 -3.18 -11.18
C ASP A 132 -1.57 -4.57 -10.57
N ASP A 133 -2.63 -5.38 -10.58
CA ASP A 133 -2.53 -6.77 -10.14
C ASP A 133 -1.47 -7.54 -10.95
N THR A 134 -0.77 -8.45 -10.28
CA THR A 134 0.37 -9.24 -10.78
C THR A 134 1.62 -8.44 -11.17
N ARG A 135 1.64 -7.12 -10.95
CA ARG A 135 2.81 -6.27 -11.23
C ARG A 135 3.77 -6.20 -10.05
N PHE A 136 4.98 -5.73 -10.38
CA PHE A 136 6.08 -5.50 -9.46
C PHE A 136 6.61 -4.08 -9.61
N ILE A 137 7.04 -3.49 -8.50
CA ILE A 137 7.77 -2.23 -8.45
C ILE A 137 8.82 -2.30 -7.33
N TRP A 138 9.82 -1.42 -7.37
CA TRP A 138 10.86 -1.38 -6.37
C TRP A 138 11.31 0.06 -6.11
N PHE A 139 11.97 0.28 -4.98
CA PHE A 139 12.58 1.53 -4.54
C PHE A 139 13.69 1.25 -3.53
N SER A 140 14.47 2.26 -3.13
CA SER A 140 15.41 2.14 -2.02
C SER A 140 14.98 2.93 -0.78
N LEU A 141 15.57 2.61 0.36
CA LEU A 141 15.42 3.30 1.64
C LEU A 141 16.74 3.20 2.42
N GLU A 142 16.99 4.20 3.26
CA GLU A 142 18.10 4.31 4.24
C GLU A 142 18.23 3.11 5.20
N GLY A 143 17.24 2.22 5.19
CA GLY A 143 17.25 1.06 6.05
C GLY A 143 15.98 0.24 5.92
N ALA A 144 15.97 -0.89 6.64
CA ALA A 144 14.85 -1.80 6.61
C ALA A 144 13.62 -1.22 7.36
N PRO A 145 12.45 -1.06 6.72
CA PRO A 145 11.21 -0.78 7.42
C PRO A 145 10.86 -1.91 8.39
N THR A 146 10.23 -1.56 9.51
CA THR A 146 9.74 -2.50 10.53
C THR A 146 8.24 -2.74 10.43
N GLN A 147 7.52 -1.91 9.68
CA GLN A 147 6.08 -2.03 9.49
C GLN A 147 5.66 -1.55 8.09
N VAL A 148 4.74 -2.28 7.47
CA VAL A 148 4.07 -1.90 6.22
C VAL A 148 2.55 -1.91 6.38
N ARG A 149 1.87 -0.96 5.76
CA ARG A 149 0.41 -0.86 5.64
C ARG A 149 0.04 -0.45 4.21
N LEU A 150 -1.13 -0.86 3.73
CA LEU A 150 -1.66 -0.32 2.48
C LEU A 150 -1.92 1.17 2.68
N SER A 151 -1.53 1.99 1.70
CA SER A 151 -2.00 3.37 1.64
C SER A 151 -3.45 3.32 1.20
N GLN A 152 -4.37 3.42 2.15
CA GLN A 152 -5.80 3.36 1.88
C GLN A 152 -6.27 4.75 1.50
N ARG A 153 -6.72 4.91 0.25
CA ARG A 153 -7.43 6.11 -0.18
C ARG A 153 -8.92 5.98 0.15
N VAL A 154 -9.44 6.86 0.99
CA VAL A 154 -10.87 6.93 1.32
C VAL A 154 -11.48 8.11 0.59
N THR A 155 -12.53 7.87 -0.19
CA THR A 155 -13.35 8.96 -0.73
C THR A 155 -14.56 9.15 0.16
N ILE A 156 -14.74 10.37 0.67
CA ILE A 156 -15.92 10.77 1.44
C ILE A 156 -16.77 11.65 0.54
N ASP A 157 -18.00 11.24 0.31
CA ASP A 157 -19.02 12.03 -0.36
C ASP A 157 -20.02 12.55 0.66
N PRO A 158 -19.92 13.81 1.12
CA PRO A 158 -21.03 14.39 1.84
C PRO A 158 -22.21 14.52 0.85
N GLY A 159 -23.36 13.93 1.19
CA GLY A 159 -24.52 13.90 0.29
C GLY A 159 -25.12 15.28 -0.01
N HIS A 160 -25.88 15.38 -1.11
CA HIS A 160 -26.51 16.62 -1.62
C HIS A 160 -25.53 17.64 -2.22
N GLY A 161 -26.02 18.75 -2.80
CA GLY A 161 -25.18 19.81 -3.37
C GLY A 161 -25.44 21.16 -2.72
N SER A 162 -24.54 22.13 -2.95
CA SER A 162 -24.75 23.56 -2.64
C SER A 162 -25.91 24.17 -3.44
N ASN A 163 -26.53 23.39 -4.31
CA ASN A 163 -27.67 23.68 -5.17
C ASN A 163 -28.34 22.37 -5.61
N CYS A 164 -29.67 22.28 -5.46
CA CYS A 164 -30.46 21.15 -5.96
C CYS A 164 -31.01 21.48 -7.36
N GLY A 165 -30.11 21.68 -8.33
CA GLY A 165 -30.47 22.13 -9.68
C GLY A 165 -31.44 21.21 -10.43
N ALA A 166 -31.37 19.89 -10.17
CA ALA A 166 -32.22 18.88 -10.80
C ALA A 166 -33.69 18.89 -10.34
N VAL A 167 -34.00 19.54 -9.21
CA VAL A 167 -35.37 19.61 -8.65
C VAL A 167 -35.90 21.03 -8.49
N HIS A 168 -35.19 22.04 -9.00
CA HIS A 168 -35.56 23.46 -8.85
C HIS A 168 -35.85 23.91 -7.40
N GLN A 169 -35.21 23.27 -6.42
CA GLN A 169 -35.42 23.62 -5.02
C GLN A 169 -34.22 24.35 -4.41
N ALA A 170 -34.49 25.18 -3.40
CA ALA A 170 -33.46 25.87 -2.65
C ALA A 170 -32.53 24.88 -1.91
N VAL A 171 -31.32 25.33 -1.58
CA VAL A 171 -30.35 24.55 -0.78
C VAL A 171 -30.97 24.15 0.56
N GLY A 172 -31.05 22.84 0.84
CA GLY A 172 -31.70 22.28 2.03
C GLY A 172 -33.23 22.20 1.97
N ALA A 173 -33.83 22.23 0.78
CA ALA A 173 -35.29 22.10 0.61
C ALA A 173 -35.82 20.66 0.72
N VAL A 174 -34.97 19.65 0.54
CA VAL A 174 -35.23 18.26 0.94
C VAL A 174 -34.33 17.97 2.13
N GLY A 175 -34.91 17.50 3.24
CA GLY A 175 -34.16 17.07 4.43
C GLY A 175 -34.01 18.14 5.52
N VAL A 176 -35.08 18.42 6.26
CA VAL A 176 -34.89 18.88 7.64
C VAL A 176 -34.53 17.63 8.44
N THR A 177 -33.27 17.46 8.84
CA THR A 177 -32.90 16.34 9.70
C THR A 177 -33.26 16.68 11.15
N ASP A 178 -34.39 16.17 11.62
CA ASP A 178 -34.75 16.22 13.03
C ASP A 178 -33.89 15.20 13.79
N TYR A 179 -32.91 15.65 14.57
CA TYR A 179 -32.12 14.76 15.44
C TYR A 179 -32.23 15.16 16.91
N PRO A 180 -32.69 14.25 17.81
CA PRO A 180 -33.34 12.97 17.52
C PRO A 180 -34.76 13.19 16.95
N ALA A 181 -35.27 12.19 16.22
CA ALA A 181 -36.54 12.23 15.48
C ALA A 181 -37.82 12.49 16.32
N SER A 182 -37.70 12.72 17.62
CA SER A 182 -38.81 12.94 18.55
C SER A 182 -38.93 14.35 19.13
N SER A 183 -37.96 15.27 18.91
CA SER A 183 -38.07 16.68 19.36
C SER A 183 -37.03 17.61 18.74
N PRO A 184 -37.26 18.14 17.53
CA PRO A 184 -36.38 19.14 16.92
C PRO A 184 -36.59 20.57 17.49
N PRO A 185 -35.55 21.26 17.99
CA PRO A 185 -35.65 22.65 18.47
C PRO A 185 -35.60 23.69 17.32
N ALA A 186 -35.95 24.95 17.64
CA ALA A 186 -35.80 26.08 16.71
C ALA A 186 -34.31 26.38 16.43
N GLY A 187 -33.92 26.46 15.14
CA GLY A 187 -32.51 26.59 14.69
C GLY A 187 -32.00 25.48 13.76
N LYS A 188 -32.89 24.93 12.93
CA LYS A 188 -32.71 23.75 12.05
C LYS A 188 -31.40 23.77 11.25
N LEU A 189 -30.56 22.75 11.42
CA LEU A 189 -29.39 22.49 10.58
C LEU A 189 -29.87 21.94 9.23
N LYS A 190 -29.36 22.51 8.14
CA LYS A 190 -29.63 21.99 6.80
C LYS A 190 -28.77 20.76 6.54
N GLU A 191 -29.32 19.71 5.94
CA GLU A 191 -28.63 18.44 5.66
C GLU A 191 -27.30 18.62 4.91
N ASP A 192 -27.25 19.55 3.95
CA ASP A 192 -26.04 19.92 3.21
C ASP A 192 -24.94 20.46 4.14
N LYS A 193 -25.29 21.24 5.15
CA LYS A 193 -24.35 21.76 6.14
C LYS A 193 -23.91 20.67 7.13
N LEU A 194 -24.83 19.80 7.54
CA LEU A 194 -24.55 18.72 8.48
C LEU A 194 -23.62 17.67 7.86
N THR A 195 -23.93 17.20 6.65
CA THR A 195 -23.12 16.20 5.94
C THR A 195 -21.71 16.71 5.67
N VAL A 196 -21.55 17.97 5.24
CA VAL A 196 -20.23 18.60 5.06
C VAL A 196 -19.47 18.71 6.39
N ALA A 197 -20.11 19.17 7.47
CA ALA A 197 -19.46 19.28 8.77
C ALA A 197 -18.98 17.91 9.30
N VAL A 198 -19.79 16.87 9.14
CA VAL A 198 -19.43 15.49 9.50
C VAL A 198 -18.26 14.99 8.63
N ALA A 199 -18.31 15.25 7.32
CA ALA A 199 -17.27 14.83 6.40
C ALA A 199 -15.92 15.51 6.67
N ILE A 200 -15.90 16.80 7.01
CA ILE A 200 -14.68 17.52 7.42
C ILE A 200 -14.09 16.90 8.70
N GLN A 201 -14.93 16.59 9.69
CA GLN A 201 -14.49 15.94 10.93
C GLN A 201 -13.95 14.53 10.68
N LEU A 202 -14.62 13.74 9.83
CA LEU A 202 -14.18 12.40 9.45
C LEU A 202 -12.86 12.46 8.66
N ASN A 203 -12.73 13.40 7.73
CA ASN A 203 -11.51 13.63 6.96
C ASN A 203 -10.30 13.85 7.88
N SER A 204 -10.40 14.76 8.85
CA SER A 204 -9.31 15.01 9.81
C SER A 204 -8.94 13.76 10.62
N ARG A 205 -9.92 12.93 11.02
CA ARG A 205 -9.65 11.68 11.75
C ARG A 205 -8.92 10.65 10.89
N LEU A 206 -9.42 10.43 9.67
CA LEU A 206 -8.82 9.47 8.75
C LEU A 206 -7.41 9.92 8.32
N GLN A 207 -7.19 11.21 8.06
CA GLN A 207 -5.85 11.73 7.77
C GLN A 207 -4.88 11.53 8.95
N ASN A 208 -5.33 11.72 10.19
CA ASN A 208 -4.53 11.43 11.39
C ASN A 208 -4.20 9.94 11.54
N GLU A 209 -5.08 9.05 11.08
CA GLU A 209 -4.84 7.61 11.01
C GLU A 209 -3.93 7.21 9.83
N GLY A 210 -3.57 8.17 8.96
CA GLY A 210 -2.66 7.97 7.83
C GLY A 210 -3.34 7.53 6.53
N PHE A 211 -4.67 7.68 6.43
CA PHE A 211 -5.38 7.50 5.18
C PHE A 211 -5.15 8.70 4.26
N ASP A 212 -5.06 8.44 2.95
CA ASP A 212 -5.22 9.50 1.95
C ASP A 212 -6.73 9.72 1.75
N VAL A 213 -7.22 10.94 1.94
CA VAL A 213 -8.66 11.19 1.96
C VAL A 213 -9.03 12.20 0.89
N HIS A 214 -9.97 11.81 0.03
CA HIS A 214 -10.56 12.68 -0.98
C HIS A 214 -12.00 13.04 -0.58
N LEU A 215 -12.25 14.32 -0.33
CA LEU A 215 -13.60 14.84 -0.19
C LEU A 215 -14.13 15.21 -1.56
N THR A 216 -15.30 14.69 -1.96
CA THR A 216 -15.96 15.11 -3.22
C THR A 216 -16.39 16.58 -3.17
N LYS A 217 -16.56 17.12 -1.95
CA LYS A 217 -16.84 18.52 -1.64
C LYS A 217 -16.48 18.84 -0.19
N SER A 218 -16.19 20.10 0.11
CA SER A 218 -15.78 20.62 1.42
C SER A 218 -16.41 21.97 1.72
#